data_AF-A0A1G5SBN1-F1
#
_entry.id   AF-A0A1G5SBN1-F1
#
_cell.length_a   1.000
_cell.length_b   1.000
_cell.length_c   1.000
_cell.angle_alpha   90.00
_cell.angle_beta   90.00
_cell.angle_gamma   90.00
#
_symmetry.space_group_name_H-M   'P 1'
#
loop_
_entity.id
_entity.type
_entity.pdbx_description
1 polymer ?
#
loop_
_entity_poly.entity_id
_entity_poly.type
_entity_poly.pdbx_seq_one_letter_code
_entity_poly.pdbx_strand_id
1 'polypeptide(L)'
;MSPSAKKAGQYEVNSQQYALIRNPGRVWYPSLPVRFYGFPDEVVSNHKNSEFVQDLNLAQEKLFKPICYLGPLRIKAERLYTWGGITPESVGYSGELTIAALLASKNRKISLGPNKTAKPFEQIIAASLKYMGLIDNFRVKKIAENRQEYEVIVQTKGSKDGVDLPDVGFGISQVLPVLVQCFYAPSDSIIIME
;
A
#
# COMPACT_ATOMS: atom_id res chain seq x y z
N MET A 1 16.99 34.16 -36.25
CA MET A 1 16.83 32.74 -36.62
C MET A 1 15.50 32.28 -36.09
N SER A 2 14.58 31.90 -36.98
CA SER A 2 13.20 31.53 -36.68
C SER A 2 13.12 30.29 -35.78
N PRO A 3 12.14 30.18 -34.88
CA PRO A 3 11.95 28.97 -34.10
C PRO A 3 11.51 27.87 -35.06
N SER A 4 12.37 26.88 -35.28
CA SER A 4 12.04 25.67 -36.04
C SER A 4 10.77 25.06 -35.44
N ALA A 5 9.76 24.84 -36.27
CA ALA A 5 8.49 24.23 -35.89
C ALA A 5 8.74 22.94 -35.08
N LYS A 6 8.14 22.85 -33.89
CA LYS A 6 8.17 21.66 -33.02
C LYS A 6 7.65 20.46 -33.82
N LYS A 7 8.48 19.43 -34.02
CA LYS A 7 7.97 18.16 -34.54
C LYS A 7 7.16 17.47 -33.44
N ALA A 8 6.01 16.92 -33.79
CA ALA A 8 5.19 16.15 -32.86
C ALA A 8 6.03 15.02 -32.23
N GLY A 9 6.02 14.92 -30.89
CA GLY A 9 6.78 13.91 -30.14
C GLY A 9 8.14 14.36 -29.60
N GLN A 10 8.53 15.64 -29.73
CA GLN A 10 9.75 16.18 -29.13
C GLN A 10 9.49 16.72 -27.71
N TYR A 11 10.27 16.24 -26.74
CA TYR A 11 10.24 16.74 -25.36
C TYR A 11 11.31 17.80 -25.13
N GLU A 12 11.03 18.72 -24.21
CA GLU A 12 11.95 19.77 -23.77
C GLU A 12 12.19 19.62 -22.27
N VAL A 13 13.44 19.81 -21.84
CA VAL A 13 13.81 19.85 -20.43
C VAL A 13 14.07 21.29 -20.05
N ASN A 14 13.32 21.78 -19.08
CA ASN A 14 13.41 23.14 -18.56
C ASN A 14 13.61 23.09 -17.04
N SER A 15 14.42 24.01 -16.53
CA SER A 15 14.69 24.16 -15.09
C SER A 15 14.67 25.64 -14.73
N GLN A 16 13.98 25.99 -13.64
CA GLN A 16 13.84 27.40 -13.20
C GLN A 16 14.89 27.80 -12.17
N GLN A 17 15.23 26.89 -11.25
CA GLN A 17 16.13 27.15 -10.12
C GLN A 17 17.51 26.48 -10.27
N TYR A 18 17.75 25.86 -11.42
CA TYR A 18 18.99 25.16 -11.72
C TYR A 18 19.40 25.43 -13.16
N ALA A 19 20.66 25.77 -13.41
CA ALA A 19 21.17 26.03 -14.75
C ALA A 19 21.73 24.73 -15.35
N LEU A 20 20.99 24.13 -16.29
CA LEU A 20 21.47 22.97 -17.04
C LEU A 20 22.49 23.39 -18.10
N ILE A 21 23.72 22.86 -17.99
CA ILE A 21 24.84 23.19 -18.89
C ILE A 21 24.86 22.18 -20.01
N ARG A 22 24.50 22.59 -21.23
CA ARG A 22 24.49 21.70 -22.40
C ARG A 22 25.89 21.23 -22.80
N ASN A 23 25.95 19.99 -23.28
CA ASN A 23 27.14 19.47 -23.94
C ASN A 23 27.29 20.11 -25.33
N PRO A 24 28.47 20.66 -25.67
CA PRO A 24 28.70 21.25 -26.99
C PRO A 24 28.66 20.16 -28.07
N GLY A 25 27.87 20.37 -29.14
CA GLY A 25 27.90 19.52 -30.34
C GLY A 25 26.53 19.03 -30.82
N ARG A 26 25.78 18.26 -30.03
CA ARG A 26 24.49 17.67 -30.45
C ARG A 26 23.31 18.27 -29.69
N VAL A 27 22.37 18.87 -30.42
CA VAL A 27 21.04 19.19 -29.90
C VAL A 27 20.14 17.98 -30.17
N TRP A 28 20.07 17.07 -29.20
CA TRP A 28 19.07 16.01 -29.21
C TRP A 28 17.88 16.44 -28.36
N TYR A 29 16.68 16.29 -28.91
CA TYR A 29 15.47 16.35 -28.11
C TYR A 29 15.38 15.02 -27.35
N PRO A 30 15.25 15.04 -26.01
CA PRO A 30 15.11 13.81 -25.25
C PRO A 30 13.88 13.03 -25.74
N SER A 31 13.95 11.72 -25.54
CA SER A 31 12.84 10.81 -25.77
C SER A 31 11.69 11.08 -24.77
N LEU A 32 10.64 10.26 -24.85
CA LEU A 32 9.54 10.30 -23.88
C LEU A 32 10.07 10.12 -22.45
N PRO A 33 9.44 10.76 -21.45
CA PRO A 33 9.73 10.47 -20.06
C PRO A 33 9.65 8.98 -19.77
N VAL A 34 10.51 8.49 -18.88
CA VAL A 34 10.39 7.14 -18.34
C VAL A 34 9.17 7.11 -17.42
N ARG A 35 8.11 6.43 -17.85
CA ARG A 35 6.75 6.52 -17.24
C ARG A 35 6.20 7.96 -17.34
N PHE A 36 5.71 8.53 -16.24
CA PHE A 36 5.18 9.90 -16.20
C PHE A 36 6.11 10.90 -15.50
N TYR A 37 7.20 10.42 -14.90
CA TYR A 37 8.04 11.24 -14.01
C TYR A 37 9.54 11.16 -14.30
N GLY A 38 10.00 10.07 -14.93
CA GLY A 38 11.42 9.81 -15.06
C GLY A 38 12.04 10.54 -16.23
N PHE A 39 13.27 11.02 -16.04
CA PHE A 39 14.09 11.61 -17.09
C PHE A 39 14.75 10.52 -17.92
N PRO A 40 14.73 10.57 -19.26
CA PRO A 40 15.41 9.59 -20.07
C PRO A 40 16.93 9.85 -20.12
N ASP A 41 17.70 8.85 -20.53
CA ASP A 41 19.17 8.89 -20.50
C ASP A 41 19.77 9.99 -21.39
N GLU A 42 19.03 10.46 -22.40
CA GLU A 42 19.48 11.58 -23.22
C GLU A 42 19.59 12.88 -22.40
N VAL A 43 18.84 13.04 -21.31
CA VAL A 43 18.94 14.23 -20.46
C VAL A 43 20.33 14.30 -19.83
N VAL A 44 20.84 13.16 -19.33
CA VAL A 44 22.20 13.00 -18.81
C VAL A 44 23.23 13.18 -19.91
N SER A 45 22.99 12.58 -21.07
CA SER A 45 23.92 12.66 -22.20
C SER A 45 24.03 14.07 -22.79
N ASN A 46 22.97 14.88 -22.70
CA ASN A 46 22.89 16.21 -23.29
C ASN A 46 23.40 17.33 -22.36
N HIS A 47 23.57 17.08 -21.05
CA HIS A 47 24.02 18.11 -20.10
C HIS A 47 25.15 17.62 -19.20
N LYS A 48 26.11 18.49 -18.90
CA LYS A 48 27.30 18.18 -18.09
C LYS A 48 26.99 17.93 -16.63
N ASN A 49 25.91 18.52 -16.13
CA ASN A 49 25.60 18.63 -14.71
C ASN A 49 24.21 18.07 -14.38
N SER A 50 23.74 17.05 -15.10
CA SER A 50 22.39 16.49 -14.92
C SER A 50 22.38 15.04 -14.46
N GLU A 51 23.49 14.50 -13.97
CA GLU A 51 23.55 13.10 -13.49
C GLU A 51 22.55 12.83 -12.35
N PHE A 52 22.29 13.85 -11.51
CA PHE A 52 21.33 13.79 -10.40
C PHE A 52 19.90 13.43 -10.82
N VAL A 53 19.53 13.58 -12.10
CA VAL A 53 18.19 13.19 -12.57
C VAL A 53 17.98 11.69 -12.49
N GLN A 54 19.04 10.89 -12.54
CA GLN A 54 18.96 9.44 -12.34
C GLN A 54 18.74 9.10 -10.86
N ASP A 55 19.36 9.83 -9.94
CA ASP A 55 19.06 9.72 -8.52
C ASP A 55 17.61 10.11 -8.23
N LEU A 56 17.09 11.13 -8.91
CA LEU A 56 15.69 11.54 -8.82
C LEU A 56 14.75 10.44 -9.33
N ASN A 57 15.04 9.83 -10.48
CA ASN A 57 14.29 8.69 -11.01
C ASN A 57 14.26 7.54 -9.99
N LEU A 58 15.43 7.18 -9.44
CA LEU A 58 15.53 6.10 -8.45
C LEU A 58 14.77 6.42 -7.17
N ALA A 59 14.84 7.66 -6.69
CA ALA A 59 14.10 8.12 -5.53
C ALA A 59 12.58 8.04 -5.75
N GLN A 60 12.09 8.41 -6.94
CA GLN A 60 10.69 8.30 -7.30
C GLN A 60 10.22 6.84 -7.41
N GLU A 61 11.01 5.95 -8.02
CA GLU A 61 10.70 4.52 -8.06
C GLU A 61 10.61 3.93 -6.64
N LYS A 62 11.55 4.29 -5.76
CA LYS A 62 11.51 3.87 -4.35
C LYS A 62 10.29 4.42 -3.61
N LEU A 63 9.91 5.68 -3.87
CA LEU A 63 8.76 6.32 -3.26
C LEU A 63 7.43 5.68 -3.69
N PHE A 64 7.30 5.30 -4.96
CA PHE A 64 6.06 4.75 -5.51
C PHE A 64 5.93 3.24 -5.35
N LYS A 65 7.04 2.53 -5.13
CA LYS A 65 7.03 1.07 -4.93
C LYS A 65 6.10 0.59 -3.80
N PRO A 66 6.04 1.22 -2.62
CA PRO A 66 5.20 0.75 -1.52
C PRO A 66 3.84 1.48 -1.45
N ILE A 67 3.26 1.88 -2.59
CA ILE A 67 1.89 2.42 -2.60
C ILE A 67 0.89 1.28 -2.42
N CYS A 68 0.09 1.35 -1.36
CA CYS A 68 -1.05 0.47 -1.14
C CYS A 68 -2.35 1.25 -1.35
N TYR A 69 -3.18 0.79 -2.29
CA TYR A 69 -4.47 1.40 -2.58
C TYR A 69 -5.61 0.53 -2.09
N LEU A 70 -6.52 1.12 -1.31
CA LEU A 70 -7.76 0.53 -0.87
C LEU A 70 -8.90 1.42 -1.39
N GLY A 71 -9.72 0.91 -2.31
CA GLY A 71 -10.75 1.69 -3.01
C GLY A 71 -11.91 2.11 -2.11
N PRO A 72 -13.05 2.56 -2.66
CA PRO A 72 -14.20 3.01 -1.84
C PRO A 72 -15.17 1.88 -1.46
N LEU A 73 -15.18 0.80 -2.24
CA LEU A 73 -16.07 -0.34 -2.03
C LEU A 73 -15.30 -1.49 -1.38
N ARG A 74 -15.92 -2.16 -0.41
CA ARG A 74 -15.33 -3.32 0.27
C ARG A 74 -16.06 -4.59 -0.12
N ILE A 75 -15.33 -5.68 -0.23
CA ILE A 75 -15.94 -7.00 -0.47
C ILE A 75 -16.84 -7.36 0.71
N LYS A 76 -17.93 -8.09 0.42
CA LYS A 76 -18.79 -8.63 1.47
C LYS A 76 -18.00 -9.63 2.31
N ALA A 77 -18.20 -9.62 3.63
CA ALA A 77 -17.63 -10.63 4.50
C ALA A 77 -18.20 -12.02 4.15
N GLU A 78 -17.33 -13.02 4.23
CA GLU A 78 -17.66 -14.43 4.01
C GLU A 78 -17.62 -15.17 5.34
N ARG A 79 -18.32 -16.31 5.42
CA ARG A 79 -18.25 -17.16 6.62
C ARG A 79 -16.92 -17.89 6.72
N LEU A 80 -16.40 -18.35 5.57
CA LEU A 80 -15.19 -19.13 5.49
C LEU A 80 -14.18 -18.43 4.58
N TYR A 81 -12.95 -18.33 5.04
CA TYR A 81 -11.84 -17.75 4.29
C TYR A 81 -10.80 -18.82 3.99
N THR A 82 -10.48 -19.01 2.72
CA THR A 82 -9.44 -19.97 2.30
C THR A 82 -8.08 -19.28 2.26
N TRP A 83 -7.10 -19.84 2.97
CA TRP A 83 -5.74 -19.32 3.00
C TRP A 83 -4.71 -20.45 3.01
N GLY A 84 -4.01 -20.63 1.88
CA GLY A 84 -2.98 -21.65 1.69
C GLY A 84 -1.57 -21.24 2.14
N GLY A 85 -1.42 -20.26 3.02
CA GLY A 85 -0.11 -19.78 3.48
C GLY A 85 0.52 -18.66 2.64
N ILE A 86 -0.25 -18.05 1.72
CA ILE A 86 0.24 -16.93 0.91
C ILE A 86 0.54 -15.70 1.78
N THR A 87 1.56 -14.92 1.41
CA THR A 87 1.84 -13.61 2.03
C THR A 87 1.50 -12.53 1.01
N PRO A 88 0.30 -11.94 1.06
CA PRO A 88 -0.10 -10.94 0.08
C PRO A 88 0.71 -9.64 0.25
N GLU A 89 0.79 -8.79 -0.77
CA GLU A 89 1.48 -7.50 -0.64
C GLU A 89 0.63 -6.44 0.08
N SER A 90 -0.69 -6.57 -0.01
CA SER A 90 -1.69 -5.66 0.59
C SER A 90 -2.97 -6.42 0.93
N VAL A 91 -3.98 -5.72 1.47
CA VAL A 91 -5.31 -6.31 1.69
C VAL A 91 -6.14 -6.44 0.41
N GLY A 92 -5.61 -6.05 -0.75
CA GLY A 92 -6.34 -6.00 -2.02
C GLY A 92 -7.14 -4.72 -2.20
N TYR A 93 -7.68 -4.52 -3.41
CA TYR A 93 -8.35 -3.26 -3.80
C TYR A 93 -9.63 -3.02 -2.98
N SER A 94 -10.37 -4.08 -2.67
CA SER A 94 -11.63 -4.04 -1.91
C SER A 94 -11.50 -4.67 -0.52
N GLY A 95 -10.29 -4.97 -0.06
CA GLY A 95 -10.07 -5.69 1.20
C GLY A 95 -10.26 -7.22 1.11
N GLU A 96 -10.31 -7.79 -0.09
CA GLU A 96 -10.51 -9.23 -0.32
C GLU A 96 -9.41 -10.13 0.26
N LEU A 97 -8.20 -9.60 0.48
CA LEU A 97 -7.07 -10.33 1.09
C LEU A 97 -6.87 -10.00 2.57
N THR A 98 -7.81 -9.29 3.21
CA THR A 98 -7.69 -8.85 4.62
C THR A 98 -7.36 -9.99 5.58
N ILE A 99 -8.09 -11.11 5.49
CA ILE A 99 -7.87 -12.25 6.38
C ILE A 99 -6.55 -12.96 6.05
N ALA A 100 -6.19 -13.07 4.77
CA ALA A 100 -4.90 -13.62 4.36
C ALA A 100 -3.73 -12.78 4.89
N ALA A 101 -3.82 -11.45 4.82
CA ALA A 101 -2.82 -10.52 5.36
C ALA A 101 -2.69 -10.63 6.88
N LEU A 102 -3.82 -10.76 7.59
CA LEU A 102 -3.85 -10.95 9.04
C LEU A 102 -3.18 -12.27 9.43
N LEU A 103 -3.52 -13.37 8.75
CA LEU A 103 -2.93 -14.69 8.98
C LEU A 103 -1.43 -14.73 8.64
N ALA A 104 -1.03 -14.10 7.53
CA ALA A 104 0.38 -13.95 7.15
C ALA A 104 1.19 -13.14 8.18
N SER A 105 0.52 -12.23 8.91
CA SER A 105 1.14 -11.41 9.97
C SER A 105 1.04 -11.99 11.37
N LYS A 106 0.57 -13.23 11.54
CA LYS A 106 0.31 -13.81 12.88
C LYS A 106 1.53 -13.77 13.81
N ASN A 107 2.74 -13.93 13.26
CA ASN A 107 3.99 -13.91 14.02
C ASN A 107 4.63 -12.50 14.13
N ARG A 108 4.06 -11.48 13.47
CA ARG A 108 4.55 -10.10 13.56
C ARG A 108 4.14 -9.49 14.90
N LYS A 109 5.08 -8.77 15.52
CA LYS A 109 4.83 -7.92 16.68
C LYS A 109 5.11 -6.47 16.31
N ILE A 110 4.21 -5.57 16.68
CA ILE A 110 4.32 -4.14 16.38
C ILE A 110 4.32 -3.37 17.70
N SER A 111 5.18 -2.36 17.79
CA SER A 111 5.17 -1.40 18.90
C SER A 111 4.50 -0.10 18.44
N LEU A 112 3.59 0.43 19.26
CA LEU A 112 2.79 1.63 18.97
C LEU A 112 3.45 2.91 19.53
N GLY A 113 4.78 2.95 19.57
CA GLY A 113 5.56 4.10 20.00
C GLY A 113 6.80 3.74 20.82
N PRO A 114 7.69 4.72 21.06
CA PRO A 114 8.88 4.52 21.88
C PRO A 114 8.52 4.05 23.30
N ASN A 115 9.32 3.13 23.84
CA ASN A 115 9.14 2.52 25.17
C ASN A 115 7.81 1.76 25.40
N LYS A 116 7.07 1.43 24.33
CA LYS A 116 5.89 0.54 24.44
C LYS A 116 6.27 -0.89 24.10
N THR A 117 5.69 -1.83 24.85
CA THR A 117 5.81 -3.27 24.58
C THR A 117 5.18 -3.61 23.24
N ALA A 118 5.92 -4.33 22.40
CA ALA A 118 5.42 -4.82 21.13
C ALA A 118 4.30 -5.85 21.36
N LYS A 119 3.19 -5.70 20.63
CA LYS A 119 2.02 -6.58 20.71
C LYS A 119 1.88 -7.39 19.41
N PRO A 120 1.36 -8.62 19.46
CA PRO A 120 1.02 -9.38 18.26
C PRO A 120 0.07 -8.60 17.36
N PHE A 121 0.23 -8.79 16.04
CA PHE A 121 -0.56 -8.11 15.02
C PHE A 121 -2.08 -8.19 15.27
N GLU A 122 -2.60 -9.41 15.47
CA GLU A 122 -4.03 -9.66 15.73
C GLU A 122 -4.53 -8.92 16.98
N GLN A 123 -3.70 -8.81 18.02
CA GLN A 123 -4.05 -8.10 19.24
C GLN A 123 -4.19 -6.59 19.01
N ILE A 124 -3.39 -6.01 18.11
CA ILE A 124 -3.48 -4.59 17.76
C ILE A 124 -4.75 -4.30 16.98
N ILE A 125 -5.11 -5.17 16.03
CA ILE A 125 -6.37 -5.06 15.29
C ILE A 125 -7.56 -5.16 16.24
N ALA A 126 -7.60 -6.19 17.09
CA ALA A 126 -8.66 -6.37 18.07
C ALA A 126 -8.76 -5.18 19.06
N ALA A 127 -7.62 -4.66 19.54
CA ALA A 127 -7.60 -3.50 20.41
C ALA A 127 -8.09 -2.23 19.71
N SER A 128 -7.78 -2.04 18.43
CA SER A 128 -8.20 -0.88 17.64
C SER A 128 -9.71 -0.90 17.39
N LEU A 129 -10.25 -2.05 16.97
CA LEU A 129 -11.70 -2.24 16.79
C LEU A 129 -12.46 -2.06 18.13
N LYS A 130 -11.90 -2.53 19.23
CA LYS A 130 -12.47 -2.34 20.57
C LYS A 130 -12.44 -0.88 21.01
N TYR A 131 -11.33 -0.17 20.74
CA TYR A 131 -11.21 1.26 21.03
C TYR A 131 -12.24 2.08 20.25
N MET A 132 -12.55 1.69 19.01
CA MET A 132 -13.62 2.28 18.19
C MET A 132 -15.04 1.89 18.66
N GLY A 133 -15.16 1.02 19.66
CA GLY A 133 -16.45 0.58 20.21
C GLY A 133 -17.21 -0.41 19.32
N LEU A 134 -16.55 -1.01 18.33
CA LEU A 134 -17.19 -1.92 17.36
C LEU A 134 -17.34 -3.35 17.91
N ILE A 135 -16.39 -3.79 18.74
CA ILE A 135 -16.30 -5.16 19.24
C ILE A 135 -15.86 -5.21 20.70
N ASP A 136 -16.12 -6.33 21.36
CA ASP A 136 -15.51 -6.72 22.63
C ASP A 136 -14.39 -7.76 22.45
N ASN A 137 -14.51 -8.64 21.45
CA ASN A 137 -13.56 -9.72 21.16
C ASN A 137 -13.50 -10.01 19.64
N PHE A 138 -12.33 -10.43 19.16
CA PHE A 138 -12.06 -10.76 17.76
C PHE A 138 -11.02 -11.88 17.70
N ARG A 139 -11.30 -12.93 16.93
CA ARG A 139 -10.39 -14.07 16.75
C ARG A 139 -10.52 -14.64 15.34
N VAL A 140 -9.39 -15.01 14.75
CA VAL A 140 -9.36 -15.82 13.52
C VAL A 140 -8.95 -17.24 13.86
N LYS A 141 -9.82 -18.20 13.55
CA LYS A 141 -9.64 -19.61 13.91
C LYS A 141 -9.67 -20.49 12.68
N LYS A 142 -8.85 -21.54 12.69
CA LYS A 142 -8.86 -22.58 11.67
C LYS A 142 -10.01 -23.55 11.96
N ILE A 143 -10.81 -23.90 10.95
CA ILE A 143 -11.98 -24.79 11.14
C ILE A 143 -11.54 -26.18 11.57
N ALA A 144 -10.48 -26.70 10.97
CA ALA A 144 -9.87 -27.99 11.30
C ALA A 144 -8.37 -27.97 10.98
N GLU A 145 -7.57 -28.75 11.72
CA GLU A 145 -6.11 -28.76 11.58
C GLU A 145 -5.65 -29.07 10.14
N ASN A 146 -6.37 -29.93 9.42
CA ASN A 146 -6.04 -30.37 8.06
C ASN A 146 -6.71 -29.55 6.94
N ARG A 147 -7.42 -28.46 7.26
CA ARG A 147 -8.12 -27.64 6.25
C ARG A 147 -7.51 -26.25 6.13
N GLN A 148 -7.42 -25.68 4.94
CA GLN A 148 -6.94 -24.29 4.76
C GLN A 148 -8.05 -23.25 4.93
N GLU A 149 -9.11 -23.60 5.66
CA GLU A 149 -10.30 -22.79 5.85
C GLU A 149 -10.30 -22.19 7.26
N TYR A 150 -10.63 -20.90 7.33
CA TYR A 150 -10.62 -20.10 8.54
C TYR A 150 -11.98 -19.42 8.75
N GLU A 151 -12.41 -19.37 10.01
CA GLU A 151 -13.57 -18.62 10.49
C GLU A 151 -13.10 -17.36 11.24
N VAL A 152 -13.86 -16.28 11.10
CA VAL A 152 -13.59 -15.01 11.81
C VAL A 152 -14.73 -14.79 12.79
N ILE A 153 -14.42 -15.01 14.07
CA ILE A 153 -15.39 -14.89 15.16
C ILE A 153 -15.24 -13.53 15.82
N VAL A 154 -16.35 -12.82 15.90
CA VAL A 154 -16.45 -11.49 16.46
C VAL A 154 -17.51 -11.46 17.54
N GLN A 155 -17.21 -10.83 18.66
CA GLN A 155 -18.18 -10.55 19.71
C GLN A 155 -18.43 -9.05 19.76
N THR A 156 -19.67 -8.63 19.58
CA THR A 156 -20.06 -7.21 19.65
C THR A 156 -20.30 -6.76 21.07
N LYS A 157 -20.26 -5.43 21.24
CA LYS A 157 -20.54 -4.79 22.51
C LYS A 157 -21.94 -5.17 23.01
N GLY A 158 -21.99 -5.80 24.19
CA GLY A 158 -23.24 -6.21 24.83
C GLY A 158 -23.78 -7.58 24.37
N SER A 159 -23.15 -8.23 23.39
CA SER A 159 -23.44 -9.63 23.05
C SER A 159 -22.64 -10.59 23.94
N LYS A 160 -23.29 -11.65 24.43
CA LYS A 160 -22.60 -12.74 25.14
C LYS A 160 -22.01 -13.77 24.18
N ASP A 161 -22.56 -13.86 22.97
CA ASP A 161 -22.19 -14.85 21.97
C ASP A 161 -21.28 -14.22 20.90
N GLY A 162 -20.29 -14.99 20.47
CA GLY A 162 -19.50 -14.68 19.28
C GLY A 162 -20.25 -15.13 18.04
N VAL A 163 -20.22 -14.30 17.00
CA VAL A 163 -20.85 -14.58 15.70
C VAL A 163 -19.82 -14.46 14.58
N ASP A 164 -20.11 -15.06 13.43
CA ASP A 164 -19.27 -14.92 12.24
C ASP A 164 -19.27 -13.47 11.76
N LEU A 165 -18.13 -13.00 11.24
CA LEU A 165 -17.96 -11.64 10.68
C LEU A 165 -19.13 -11.15 9.79
N PRO A 166 -19.70 -11.93 8.84
CA PRO A 166 -20.85 -11.50 8.06
C PRO A 166 -22.13 -11.20 8.88
N ASP A 167 -22.29 -11.82 10.04
CA ASP A 167 -23.51 -11.76 10.84
C ASP A 167 -23.47 -10.60 11.89
N VAL A 168 -22.34 -9.91 12.00
CA VAL A 168 -22.13 -8.82 12.98
C VAL A 168 -22.76 -7.48 12.55
N GLY A 169 -22.98 -7.29 11.25
CA GLY A 169 -23.41 -6.04 10.65
C GLY A 169 -22.31 -5.32 9.85
N PHE A 170 -22.73 -4.49 8.90
CA PHE A 170 -21.90 -3.97 7.81
C PHE A 170 -20.66 -3.16 8.26
N GLY A 171 -20.69 -2.53 9.45
CA GLY A 171 -19.62 -1.61 9.87
C GLY A 171 -18.23 -2.25 10.01
N ILE A 172 -18.14 -3.48 10.53
CA ILE A 172 -16.84 -4.11 10.83
C ILE A 172 -16.16 -4.60 9.56
N SER A 173 -16.93 -5.16 8.62
CA SER A 173 -16.39 -5.61 7.33
C SER A 173 -15.87 -4.44 6.48
N GLN A 174 -16.34 -3.21 6.71
CA GLN A 174 -15.78 -2.01 6.08
C GLN A 174 -14.50 -1.51 6.76
N VAL A 175 -14.44 -1.57 8.09
CA VAL A 175 -13.33 -1.01 8.89
C VAL A 175 -12.16 -1.98 9.04
N LEU A 176 -12.40 -3.29 9.07
CA LEU A 176 -11.36 -4.29 9.27
C LEU A 176 -10.26 -4.22 8.18
N PRO A 177 -10.58 -4.12 6.87
CA PRO A 177 -9.56 -3.99 5.83
C PRO A 177 -8.69 -2.74 5.99
N VAL A 178 -9.29 -1.62 6.43
CA VAL A 178 -8.59 -0.36 6.69
C VAL A 178 -7.54 -0.54 7.78
N LEU A 179 -7.95 -1.08 8.94
CA LEU A 179 -7.03 -1.30 10.06
C LEU A 179 -5.94 -2.30 9.71
N VAL A 180 -6.30 -3.41 9.06
CA VAL A 180 -5.32 -4.41 8.64
C VAL A 180 -4.33 -3.77 7.67
N GLN A 181 -4.77 -3.01 6.66
CA GLN A 181 -3.86 -2.34 5.72
C GLN A 181 -2.89 -1.38 6.42
N CYS A 182 -3.37 -0.56 7.36
CA CYS A 182 -2.55 0.39 8.11
C CYS A 182 -1.40 -0.27 8.88
N PHE A 183 -1.66 -1.42 9.52
CA PHE A 183 -0.62 -2.13 10.29
C PHE A 183 0.15 -3.15 9.45
N TYR A 184 -0.45 -3.65 8.37
CA TYR A 184 0.14 -4.67 7.50
C TYR A 184 1.22 -4.08 6.60
N ALA A 185 0.97 -2.87 6.07
CA ALA A 185 1.88 -2.18 5.19
C ALA A 185 3.31 -2.12 5.76
N PRO A 186 4.34 -2.28 4.91
CA PRO A 186 5.71 -2.00 5.29
C PRO A 186 5.90 -0.58 5.86
N SER A 187 7.01 -0.38 6.58
CA SER A 187 7.44 0.97 6.95
C SER A 187 7.63 1.84 5.71
N ASP A 188 7.35 3.13 5.84
CA ASP A 188 7.47 4.14 4.78
C ASP A 188 6.57 3.89 3.55
N SER A 189 5.55 3.03 3.68
CA SER A 189 4.48 2.88 2.69
C SER A 189 3.59 4.12 2.60
N ILE A 190 3.11 4.38 1.39
CA ILE A 190 2.04 5.36 1.14
C ILE A 190 0.73 4.57 1.05
N ILE A 191 -0.22 4.88 1.91
CA ILE A 191 -1.53 4.24 1.88
C ILE A 191 -2.55 5.25 1.37
N ILE A 192 -3.25 4.89 0.30
CA ILE A 192 -4.34 5.67 -0.29
C ILE A 192 -5.64 4.91 0.02
N MET A 193 -6.60 5.62 0.61
CA MET A 193 -7.90 5.06 0.97
C MET A 193 -9.02 5.98 0.47
N GLU A 194 -10.05 5.37 -0.10
CA GLU A 194 -11.33 6.02 -0.42
C GLU A 194 -12.48 5.48 0.45
#